data_AF-A0A967MU60-F1
#
_entry.id   AF-A0A967MU60-F1
#
_cell.length_a   1.000
_cell.length_b   1.000
_cell.length_c   1.000
_cell.angle_alpha   90.00
_cell.angle_beta   90.00
_cell.angle_gamma   90.00
#
_symmetry.space_group_name_H-M   'P 1'
#
loop_
_entity.id
_entity.type
_entity.pdbx_description
1 polymer ?
#
loop_
_entity_poly.entity_id
_entity_poly.type
_entity_poly.pdbx_seq_one_letter_code
_entity_poly.pdbx_strand_id
1 'polypeptide(L)'
;MIALIALVDCALAGDRECRALAAGTGRWHEIVVSNEAFPAGYRAALGLSLAKFHAAAGHHDAAVAAAARAGTLAGDNLAYRLQEATLYGLLGRNEELAAALEEIEAAFPRRAPGDPTFIELRARLRSSADRT
;
A
#
# COMPACT_ATOMS: atom_id res chain seq x y z
N MET A 1 12.46 -0.20 17.73
CA MET A 1 12.23 -0.03 16.28
C MET A 1 13.29 -0.80 15.48
N ILE A 2 13.55 -2.07 15.82
CA ILE A 2 14.58 -2.92 15.17
C ILE A 2 13.95 -4.28 14.78
N ALA A 3 12.92 -4.73 15.50
CA ALA A 3 12.23 -5.99 15.23
C ALA A 3 11.44 -6.05 13.90
N LEU A 4 11.01 -4.92 13.34
CA LEU A 4 10.17 -4.88 12.13
C LEU A 4 10.97 -5.08 10.83
N ILE A 5 12.24 -4.64 10.79
CA ILE A 5 13.11 -4.80 9.61
C ILE A 5 13.58 -6.25 9.50
N ALA A 6 13.95 -6.88 10.62
CA ALA A 6 14.43 -8.26 10.65
C ALA A 6 13.39 -9.30 10.18
N LEU A 7 12.09 -9.01 10.31
CA LEU A 7 11.01 -9.92 9.88
C LEU A 7 10.76 -9.89 8.37
N VAL A 8 11.03 -8.75 7.72
CA VAL A 8 10.92 -8.63 6.25
C VAL A 8 12.04 -9.42 5.58
N ASP A 9 13.27 -9.32 6.09
CA ASP A 9 14.42 -10.10 5.59
C ASP A 9 14.24 -11.60 5.84
N CYS A 10 13.67 -11.97 6.99
CA CYS A 10 13.33 -13.37 7.31
C CYS A 10 12.28 -13.92 6.32
N ALA A 11 11.21 -13.17 6.03
CA ALA A 11 10.16 -13.60 5.11
C ALA A 11 10.69 -13.85 3.68
N LEU A 12 11.69 -13.07 3.24
CA LEU A 12 12.37 -13.25 1.95
C LEU A 12 13.30 -14.47 1.90
N ALA A 13 13.78 -14.96 3.05
CA ALA A 13 14.71 -16.10 3.14
C ALA A 13 14.03 -17.48 2.99
N GLY A 14 12.69 -17.56 2.94
CA GLY A 14 11.95 -18.79 2.60
C GLY A 14 11.85 -19.84 3.72
N ASP A 15 12.41 -19.58 4.90
CA ASP A 15 12.36 -20.53 6.02
C ASP A 15 10.94 -20.70 6.59
N ARG A 16 10.62 -21.90 7.07
CA ARG A 16 9.30 -22.25 7.64
C ARG A 16 8.97 -21.38 8.85
N GLU A 17 9.97 -21.08 9.69
CA GLU A 17 9.82 -20.22 10.87
C GLU A 17 9.54 -18.77 10.47
N CYS A 18 10.24 -18.25 9.46
CA CYS A 18 9.99 -16.92 8.92
C CYS A 18 8.58 -16.78 8.32
N ARG A 19 8.07 -17.82 7.63
CA ARG A 19 6.69 -17.83 7.12
C ARG A 19 5.66 -17.84 8.25
N ALA A 20 5.91 -18.58 9.34
CA ALA A 20 5.04 -18.58 10.50
C ALA A 20 5.01 -17.22 11.21
N LEU A 21 6.16 -16.57 11.34
CA LEU A 21 6.29 -15.22 11.90
C LEU A 21 5.62 -14.15 11.02
N ALA A 22 5.77 -14.23 9.70
CA ALA A 22 5.08 -13.35 8.75
C ALA A 22 3.56 -13.51 8.85
N ALA A 23 3.06 -14.75 8.90
CA ALA A 23 1.63 -15.03 9.08
C ALA A 23 1.09 -14.55 10.44
N GLY A 24 1.86 -14.71 11.52
CA GLY A 24 1.52 -14.17 12.84
C GLY A 24 1.47 -12.65 12.85
N THR A 25 2.43 -12.00 12.18
CA THR A 25 2.49 -10.54 12.03
C THR A 25 1.31 -10.02 11.22
N GLY A 26 0.97 -10.66 10.10
CA GLY A 26 -0.20 -10.31 9.28
C GLY A 26 -1.51 -10.37 10.06
N ARG A 27 -1.76 -11.45 10.79
CA ARG A 27 -2.96 -11.59 11.64
C ARG A 27 -3.04 -10.52 12.73
N TRP A 28 -1.92 -10.18 13.35
CA TRP A 28 -1.90 -9.10 14.34
C TRP A 28 -2.24 -7.75 13.70
N HIS A 29 -1.70 -7.46 12.51
CA HIS A 29 -2.04 -6.24 11.76
C HIS A 29 -3.53 -6.17 11.43
N GLU A 30 -4.15 -7.27 10.98
CA GLU A 30 -5.60 -7.31 10.70
C GLU A 30 -6.43 -6.96 11.94
N ILE A 31 -6.07 -7.53 13.10
CA ILE A 31 -6.74 -7.23 14.37
C ILE A 31 -6.63 -5.73 14.70
N VAL A 32 -5.45 -5.14 14.57
CA VAL A 32 -5.24 -3.73 14.93
C VAL A 32 -5.87 -2.77 13.91
N VAL A 33 -5.82 -3.08 12.62
CA VAL A 33 -6.46 -2.26 11.57
C VAL A 33 -7.97 -2.19 11.75
N SER A 34 -8.60 -3.30 12.16
CA SER A 34 -10.04 -3.35 12.43
C SER A 34 -10.47 -2.70 13.75
N ASN A 35 -9.52 -2.36 14.62
CA ASN A 35 -9.81 -1.82 15.93
C ASN A 35 -9.97 -0.29 15.87
N GLU A 36 -11.22 0.17 15.88
CA GLU A 36 -11.60 1.59 15.78
C GLU A 36 -11.11 2.46 16.95
N ALA A 37 -10.65 1.87 18.06
CA ALA A 37 -10.04 2.61 19.16
C ALA A 37 -8.70 3.25 18.75
N PHE A 38 -8.06 2.77 17.68
CA PHE A 38 -6.84 3.39 17.15
C PHE A 38 -7.14 4.56 16.21
N PRO A 39 -6.34 5.65 16.26
CA PRO A 39 -6.47 6.77 15.33
C PRO A 39 -6.41 6.33 13.87
N ALA A 40 -7.20 6.97 13.00
CA ALA A 40 -7.31 6.61 11.59
C ALA A 40 -5.96 6.56 10.86
N GLY A 41 -5.07 7.53 11.11
CA GLY A 41 -3.72 7.54 10.55
C GLY A 41 -2.85 6.36 10.99
N TYR A 42 -3.02 5.86 12.22
CA TYR A 42 -2.31 4.67 12.71
C TYR A 42 -2.83 3.40 12.03
N ARG A 43 -4.16 3.29 11.89
CA ARG A 43 -4.80 2.19 11.15
C ARG A 43 -4.41 2.20 9.67
N ALA A 44 -4.32 3.36 9.04
CA ALA A 44 -3.86 3.48 7.65
C ALA A 44 -2.41 3.01 7.48
N ALA A 45 -1.50 3.42 8.36
CA ALA A 45 -0.10 2.98 8.32
C ALA A 45 0.04 1.45 8.45
N LEU A 46 -0.76 0.85 9.33
CA LEU A 46 -0.79 -0.60 9.50
C LEU A 46 -1.43 -1.31 8.30
N GLY A 47 -2.49 -0.73 7.71
CA GLY A 47 -3.11 -1.25 6.49
C GLY A 47 -2.13 -1.27 5.31
N LEU A 48 -1.33 -0.20 5.12
CA LEU A 48 -0.28 -0.17 4.11
C LEU A 48 0.85 -1.17 4.39
N SER A 49 1.19 -1.38 5.67
CA SER A 49 2.17 -2.41 6.06
C SER A 49 1.66 -3.81 5.71
N LEU A 50 0.39 -4.10 6.02
CA LEU A 50 -0.26 -5.35 5.66
C LEU A 50 -0.32 -5.56 4.14
N ALA A 51 -0.63 -4.50 3.39
CA ALA A 51 -0.63 -4.55 1.93
C ALA A 51 0.74 -4.95 1.36
N LYS A 52 1.83 -4.38 1.89
CA LYS A 52 3.20 -4.75 1.51
C LYS A 52 3.54 -6.19 1.88
N PHE A 53 3.09 -6.69 3.04
CA PHE A 53 3.28 -8.10 3.40
C PHE A 53 2.56 -9.04 2.42
N HIS A 54 1.32 -8.74 2.05
CA HIS A 54 0.60 -9.53 1.05
C HIS A 54 1.28 -9.48 -0.32
N ALA A 55 1.76 -8.32 -0.75
CA ALA A 55 2.49 -8.17 -2.00
C ALA A 55 3.77 -9.02 -2.01
N ALA A 56 4.58 -8.95 -0.95
CA ALA A 56 5.80 -9.74 -0.80
C ALA A 56 5.52 -11.26 -0.76
N ALA A 57 4.37 -11.67 -0.24
CA ALA A 57 3.93 -13.06 -0.22
C ALA A 57 3.29 -13.52 -1.55
N GLY A 58 3.18 -12.66 -2.56
CA GLY A 58 2.54 -12.97 -3.84
C GLY A 58 0.99 -12.95 -3.80
N HIS A 59 0.40 -12.54 -2.69
CA HIS A 59 -1.06 -12.41 -2.53
C HIS A 59 -1.55 -11.05 -3.04
N HIS A 60 -1.44 -10.82 -4.35
CA HIS A 60 -1.65 -9.48 -4.93
C HIS A 60 -3.05 -8.90 -4.69
N ASP A 61 -4.11 -9.70 -4.77
CA ASP A 61 -5.47 -9.20 -4.53
C ASP A 61 -5.68 -8.78 -3.07
N ALA A 62 -5.11 -9.54 -2.13
CA ALA A 62 -5.15 -9.17 -0.71
C ALA A 62 -4.32 -7.90 -0.44
N ALA A 63 -3.21 -7.73 -1.16
CA ALA A 63 -2.40 -6.52 -1.11
C ALA A 63 -3.20 -5.30 -1.57
N VAL A 64 -3.86 -5.40 -2.73
CA VAL A 64 -4.72 -4.33 -3.27
C VAL A 64 -5.84 -3.99 -2.29
N ALA A 65 -6.55 -4.99 -1.77
CA ALA A 65 -7.65 -4.76 -0.83
C ALA A 65 -7.20 -4.08 0.46
N ALA A 66 -6.02 -4.45 0.99
CA ALA A 66 -5.45 -3.81 2.18
C ALA A 66 -5.01 -2.36 1.91
N ALA A 67 -4.44 -2.11 0.72
CA ALA A 67 -4.03 -0.77 0.30
C ALA A 67 -5.22 0.17 0.14
N ALA A 68 -6.28 -0.28 -0.53
CA ALA A 68 -7.51 0.48 -0.73
C ALA A 68 -8.11 0.93 0.60
N ARG A 69 -8.23 0.01 1.57
CA ARG A 69 -8.73 0.33 2.91
C ARG A 69 -7.86 1.39 3.60
N ALA A 70 -6.53 1.28 3.48
CA ALA A 70 -5.63 2.26 4.06
C ALA A 70 -5.76 3.63 3.39
N GLY A 71 -5.92 3.65 2.07
CA GLY A 71 -6.22 4.84 1.27
C GLY A 71 -7.50 5.53 1.69
N THR A 72 -8.57 4.78 1.97
CA THR A 72 -9.83 5.33 2.51
C THR A 72 -9.62 5.94 3.89
N LEU A 73 -8.90 5.26 4.79
CA LEU A 73 -8.64 5.73 6.15
C LEU A 73 -7.76 6.99 6.19
N ALA A 74 -6.90 7.18 5.19
CA ALA A 74 -6.02 8.33 5.07
C ALA A 74 -6.42 9.29 3.93
N GLY A 75 -7.73 9.40 3.65
CA GLY A 75 -8.25 10.19 2.52
C GLY A 75 -7.79 11.66 2.48
N ASP A 76 -7.46 12.25 3.62
CA ASP A 76 -6.99 13.64 3.76
C ASP A 76 -5.45 13.77 3.77
N ASN A 77 -4.73 12.65 3.65
CA ASN A 77 -3.28 12.63 3.69
C ASN A 77 -2.67 12.15 2.36
N LEU A 78 -2.23 13.11 1.56
CA LEU A 78 -1.60 12.88 0.26
C LEU A 78 -0.46 11.85 0.31
N ALA A 79 0.38 11.84 1.36
CA ALA A 79 1.52 10.93 1.42
C ALA A 79 1.07 9.46 1.51
N TYR A 80 0.05 9.17 2.31
CA TYR A 80 -0.49 7.80 2.40
C TYR A 80 -1.21 7.38 1.12
N ARG A 81 -1.96 8.30 0.50
CA ARG A 81 -2.61 8.06 -0.79
C ARG A 81 -1.61 7.78 -1.91
N LEU A 82 -0.48 8.49 -1.94
CA LEU A 82 0.59 8.21 -2.89
C LEU A 82 1.30 6.88 -2.60
N GLN A 83 1.40 6.45 -1.35
CA GLN A 83 1.92 5.12 -1.01
C GLN A 83 0.99 4.00 -1.47
N GLU A 84 -0.32 4.18 -1.35
CA GLU A 84 -1.33 3.28 -1.92
C GLU A 84 -1.15 3.18 -3.45
N ALA A 85 -1.16 4.31 -4.16
CA ALA A 85 -1.00 4.33 -5.61
C ALA A 85 0.35 3.72 -6.05
N THR A 86 1.43 3.99 -5.32
CA THR A 86 2.74 3.37 -5.57
C THR A 86 2.66 1.86 -5.52
N LEU A 87 1.92 1.28 -4.56
CA LEU A 87 1.76 -0.16 -4.46
C LEU A 87 1.01 -0.73 -5.67
N TYR A 88 -0.05 -0.07 -6.15
CA TYR A 88 -0.74 -0.49 -7.39
C TYR A 88 0.20 -0.47 -8.59
N GLY A 89 1.01 0.59 -8.73
CA GLY A 89 2.02 0.68 -9.78
C GLY A 89 3.04 -0.46 -9.74
N LEU A 90 3.55 -0.78 -8.55
CA LEU A 90 4.50 -1.89 -8.35
C LEU A 90 3.89 -3.26 -8.70
N LEU A 91 2.61 -3.47 -8.40
CA LEU A 91 1.88 -4.70 -8.69
C LEU A 91 1.39 -4.78 -10.15
N GLY A 92 1.60 -3.74 -10.97
CA GLY A 92 1.10 -3.68 -12.34
C GLY A 92 -0.43 -3.54 -12.44
N ARG A 93 -1.07 -3.12 -11.34
CA ARG A 93 -2.52 -2.94 -11.21
C ARG A 93 -2.91 -1.57 -11.77
N ASN A 94 -2.86 -1.47 -13.10
CA ASN A 94 -2.99 -0.19 -13.81
C ASN A 94 -4.40 0.41 -13.70
N GLU A 95 -5.44 -0.41 -13.62
CA GLU A 95 -6.82 0.06 -13.43
C GLU A 95 -6.99 0.72 -12.05
N GLU A 96 -6.53 0.04 -10.98
CA GLU A 96 -6.56 0.57 -9.62
C GLU A 96 -5.63 1.77 -9.45
N LEU A 97 -4.46 1.76 -10.10
CA LEU A 97 -3.57 2.92 -10.16
C LEU A 97 -4.26 4.12 -10.81
N ALA A 98 -4.95 3.93 -11.93
CA ALA A 98 -5.66 5.02 -12.62
C ALA A 98 -6.73 5.63 -11.72
N ALA A 99 -7.60 4.80 -11.14
CA ALA A 99 -8.65 5.23 -10.22
C ALA A 99 -8.08 5.99 -9.01
N ALA A 100 -7.03 5.45 -8.38
CA ALA A 100 -6.41 6.09 -7.23
C ALA A 100 -5.80 7.46 -7.57
N LEU A 101 -5.16 7.60 -8.72
CA LEU A 101 -4.58 8.88 -9.15
C LEU A 101 -5.66 9.93 -9.46
N GLU A 102 -6.79 9.54 -10.01
CA GLU A 102 -7.94 10.43 -10.21
C GLU A 102 -8.51 10.92 -8.88
N GLU A 103 -8.72 10.02 -7.92
CA GLU A 103 -9.19 10.39 -6.58
C GLU A 103 -8.18 11.29 -5.85
N ILE A 104 -6.89 11.02 -5.99
CA ILE A 104 -5.81 11.84 -5.41
C ILE A 104 -5.82 13.25 -5.99
N GLU A 105 -5.95 13.38 -7.31
CA GLU A 105 -5.98 14.68 -7.96
C GLU A 105 -7.22 15.48 -7.56
N ALA A 106 -8.37 14.81 -7.44
CA ALA A 106 -9.61 15.42 -6.97
C ALA A 106 -9.53 15.90 -5.51
N ALA A 107 -8.93 15.10 -4.62
CA ALA A 107 -8.77 15.43 -3.20
C ALA A 107 -7.67 16.47 -2.95
N PHE A 108 -6.62 16.50 -3.80
CA PHE A 108 -5.44 17.35 -3.62
C PHE A 108 -5.09 18.16 -4.88
N PRO A 109 -6.00 18.98 -5.42
CA PRO A 109 -5.87 19.58 -6.76
C PRO A 109 -4.68 20.53 -6.92
N ARG A 110 -4.14 21.07 -5.82
CA ARG A 110 -2.95 21.93 -5.84
C ARG A 110 -1.66 21.20 -5.48
N ARG A 111 -1.75 20.16 -4.66
CA ARG A 111 -0.57 19.47 -4.11
C ARG A 111 -0.16 18.28 -4.98
N ALA A 112 -1.11 17.48 -5.45
CA ALA A 112 -0.83 16.30 -6.24
C ALA A 112 -0.12 16.62 -7.57
N PRO A 113 -0.56 17.60 -8.39
CA PRO A 113 0.13 17.89 -9.66
C PRO A 113 1.58 18.38 -9.51
N GLY A 114 1.95 18.90 -8.34
CA GLY A 114 3.32 19.32 -8.02
C GLY A 114 4.16 18.27 -7.27
N ASP A 115 3.58 17.13 -6.90
CA ASP A 115 4.29 16.07 -6.19
C ASP A 115 5.07 15.19 -7.17
N PRO A 116 6.40 15.00 -7.00
CA PRO A 116 7.20 14.18 -7.90
C PRO A 116 6.70 12.74 -8.04
N THR A 117 6.21 12.15 -6.95
CA THR A 117 5.70 10.78 -6.93
C THR A 117 4.44 10.66 -7.79
N PHE A 118 3.54 11.65 -7.68
CA PHE A 118 2.33 11.68 -8.48
C PHE A 118 2.64 11.79 -9.97
N ILE A 119 3.57 12.68 -10.33
CA ILE A 119 4.02 12.89 -11.71
C ILE A 119 4.62 11.60 -12.29
N GLU A 120 5.49 10.93 -11.53
CA GLU A 120 6.11 9.67 -11.94
C GLU A 120 5.07 8.58 -12.17
N LEU A 121 4.12 8.41 -11.24
CA LEU A 121 3.07 7.40 -11.35
C LEU A 121 2.14 7.65 -12.55
N ARG A 122 1.78 8.92 -12.82
CA ARG A 122 1.02 9.30 -14.02
C ARG A 122 1.80 8.99 -15.30
N ALA A 123 3.09 9.28 -15.34
CA ALA A 123 3.94 8.99 -16.50
C ALA A 123 4.06 7.48 -16.75
N ARG A 124 4.27 6.69 -15.68
CA ARG A 124 4.30 5.23 -15.73
C ARG A 124 2.99 4.66 -16.28
N LEU A 125 1.84 5.13 -15.77
CA LEU A 125 0.53 4.68 -16.23
C LEU A 125 0.33 4.93 -17.73
N ARG A 126 0.66 6.14 -18.22
CA ARG A 126 0.61 6.45 -19.66
C ARG A 126 1.48 5.51 -20.49
N SER A 127 2.73 5.31 -20.07
CA SER A 127 3.66 4.40 -20.76
C SER A 127 3.16 2.96 -20.84
N SER A 128 2.31 2.53 -19.90
CA SER A 128 1.73 1.19 -19.88
C SER A 128 0.56 1.04 -20.84
N ALA A 129 -0.22 2.10 -21.05
CA ALA A 129 -1.33 2.13 -22.00
C ALA A 129 -0.85 2.13 -23.46
N ASP A 130 0.30 2.73 -23.75
CA ASP A 130 0.87 2.77 -25.11
C ASP A 130 1.47 1.41 -25.56
N ARG A 131 1.57 0.42 -24.66
CA ARG A 131 2.16 -0.91 -24.94
C ARG A 131 1.13 -2.01 -25.23
N THR A 132 -0.16 -1.69 -25.15
CA THR A 132 -1.29 -2.60 -25.46
C THR A 132 -1.92 -2.24 -26.79
#